data_AF-A0AA36UIW0-F1
#
_entry.id   AF-A0AA36UIW0-F1
#
_cell.length_a   1.000
_cell.length_b   1.000
_cell.length_c   1.000
_cell.angle_alpha   90.00
_cell.angle_beta   90.00
_cell.angle_gamma   90.00
#
_symmetry.space_group_name_H-M   'P 1'
#
loop_
_entity.id
_entity.type
_entity.pdbx_description
1 polymer ?
#
loop_
_entity_poly.entity_id
_entity_poly.type
_entity_poly.pdbx_seq_one_letter_code
_entity_poly.pdbx_strand_id
1 'polypeptide(L)' 'MDTQDELKRIAAEKAVEFVPENEYIGIGSGSTVNMFIEALGKSGKKSKARFRLLKSPAN' A
#
# COMPACT_ATOMS: atom_id res chain seq x y z
N MET A 1 -1.20 14.39 19.32
CA MET A 1 -0.07 14.12 18.43
C MET A 1 -0.21 12.69 17.89
N ASP A 2 -0.71 12.60 16.67
CA ASP A 2 -0.57 11.57 15.61
C ASP A 2 -0.78 10.07 15.90
N THR A 3 -1.79 9.71 16.70
CA THR A 3 -2.28 8.32 16.81
C THR A 3 -2.74 7.75 15.48
N GLN A 4 -3.31 8.58 14.60
CA GLN A 4 -3.87 8.11 13.34
C GLN A 4 -2.77 7.63 12.37
N ASP A 5 -1.63 8.30 12.34
CA ASP A 5 -0.54 7.93 11.43
C ASP A 5 0.18 6.66 11.91
N GLU A 6 0.26 6.45 13.22
CA GLU A 6 0.75 5.20 13.79
C GLU A 6 -0.18 4.02 13.48
N LEU A 7 -1.51 4.23 13.61
CA LEU A 7 -2.50 3.22 13.21
C LEU A 7 -2.43 2.93 11.70
N LYS A 8 -2.19 3.94 10.86
CA LYS A 8 -1.99 3.75 9.41
C LYS A 8 -0.73 2.94 9.12
N ARG A 9 0.38 3.18 9.84
CA ARG A 9 1.62 2.39 9.71
C ARG A 9 1.41 0.94 10.11
N ILE A 10 0.76 0.69 11.25
CA ILE A 10 0.48 -0.68 11.73
C ILE A 10 -0.40 -1.43 10.71
N ALA A 11 -1.45 -0.77 10.22
CA ALA A 11 -2.32 -1.35 9.19
C ALA A 11 -1.56 -1.65 7.88
N ALA A 12 -0.68 -0.75 7.46
CA ALA A 12 0.17 -0.92 6.29
C ALA A 12 1.14 -2.10 6.46
N GLU A 13 1.86 -2.18 7.56
CA GLU A 13 2.80 -3.28 7.85
C GLU A 13 2.08 -4.63 7.88
N LYS A 14 0.91 -4.69 8.55
CA LYS A 14 0.10 -5.91 8.57
C LYS A 14 -0.40 -6.31 7.19
N ALA A 15 -0.82 -5.36 6.36
CA ALA A 15 -1.28 -5.64 5.01
C ALA A 15 -0.19 -6.28 4.13
N VAL A 16 1.10 -5.99 4.38
CA VAL A 16 2.21 -6.61 3.63
C VAL A 16 2.29 -8.12 3.90
N GLU A 17 1.87 -8.60 5.07
CA GLU A 17 1.78 -10.03 5.37
C GLU A 17 0.78 -10.73 4.45
N PHE A 18 -0.32 -10.07 4.09
CA PHE A 18 -1.38 -10.60 3.23
C PHE A 18 -1.09 -10.50 1.72
N VAL A 19 0.04 -9.92 1.31
CA VAL A 19 0.38 -9.78 -0.12
C VAL A 19 0.87 -11.12 -0.68
N PRO A 20 0.15 -11.70 -1.66
CA PRO A 20 0.62 -12.89 -2.37
C PRO A 20 1.84 -12.56 -3.25
N GLU A 21 2.80 -13.48 -3.28
CA GLU A 21 3.99 -13.35 -4.13
C GLU A 21 3.65 -13.61 -5.60
N ASN A 22 4.31 -12.90 -6.51
CA ASN A 22 4.13 -13.00 -7.96
C ASN A 22 2.73 -12.70 -8.53
N GLU A 23 1.79 -12.24 -7.71
CA GLU A 23 0.44 -11.89 -8.15
C GLU A 23 0.27 -10.38 -8.38
N TYR A 24 -0.76 -10.03 -9.17
CA TYR A 24 -1.13 -8.65 -9.43
C TYR A 24 -2.08 -8.15 -8.35
N ILE A 25 -1.61 -7.26 -7.50
CA ILE A 25 -2.44 -6.58 -6.51
C ILE A 25 -2.90 -5.21 -7.03
N GLY A 26 -4.16 -4.89 -6.76
CA GLY A 26 -4.74 -3.56 -6.98
C GLY A 26 -4.43 -2.66 -5.80
N ILE A 27 -3.80 -1.51 -6.07
CA ILE A 27 -3.46 -0.53 -5.05
C ILE A 27 -4.33 0.72 -5.26
N GLY A 28 -5.01 1.16 -4.19
CA GLY A 28 -5.80 2.39 -4.17
C GLY A 28 -4.93 3.66 -4.09
N SER A 29 -5.53 4.79 -3.73
CA SER A 29 -4.82 6.06 -3.54
C SER A 29 -5.15 6.67 -2.17
N GLY A 30 -4.13 7.02 -1.39
CA GLY A 30 -4.29 7.67 -0.08
C GLY A 30 -3.03 7.62 0.78
N SER A 31 -2.98 8.39 1.88
CA SER A 31 -1.80 8.46 2.76
C SER A 31 -1.42 7.10 3.37
N THR A 32 -2.41 6.26 3.67
CA THR A 32 -2.21 4.89 4.20
C THR A 32 -1.58 3.98 3.17
N VAL A 33 -1.90 4.18 1.88
CA VAL A 33 -1.34 3.40 0.78
C VAL A 33 0.14 3.73 0.57
N ASN A 34 0.53 5.00 0.70
CA ASN A 34 1.96 5.37 0.63
C ASN A 34 2.78 4.63 1.70
N MET A 35 2.28 4.58 2.94
CA MET A 35 2.92 3.84 4.03
C MET A 35 3.02 2.33 3.73
N PHE A 36 1.98 1.76 3.10
CA PHE A 36 1.98 0.36 2.66
C PHE A 36 3.02 0.09 1.57
N ILE A 37 3.16 0.98 0.58
CA ILE A 37 4.17 0.84 -0.49
C ILE A 37 5.58 0.89 0.11
N GLU A 38 5.83 1.80 1.06
CA GLU A 38 7.11 1.87 1.77
C GLU A 38 7.39 0.59 2.57
N ALA A 39 6.40 0.08 3.32
CA ALA A 39 6.53 -1.15 4.07
C ALA A 39 6.77 -2.37 3.16
N LEU A 40 6.04 -2.45 2.04
CA LEU A 40 6.17 -3.51 1.04
C LEU A 40 7.56 -3.49 0.39
N GLY A 41 8.09 -2.30 0.07
CA GLY A 41 9.44 -2.12 -0.42
C GLY A 41 10.50 -2.58 0.57
N LYS A 42 10.31 -2.31 1.87
CA LYS A 42 11.21 -2.78 2.94
C LYS A 42 11.16 -4.29 3.15
N SER A 43 9.99 -4.92 3.03
CA SER A 43 9.85 -6.36 3.18
C SER A 43 10.45 -7.17 2.04
N GLY A 44 10.81 -6.54 0.91
CA GLY A 44 11.46 -7.21 -0.21
C GLY A 44 10.59 -8.24 -0.95
N LYS A 45 9.30 -8.31 -0.63
CA LYS A 45 8.35 -9.22 -1.27
C LYS A 45 8.15 -8.81 -2.73
N LYS A 46 8.51 -9.70 -3.66
CA LYS A 46 8.33 -9.49 -5.10
C LYS A 46 6.86 -9.69 -5.47
N SER A 47 6.03 -8.68 -5.21
CA SER A 47 4.67 -8.61 -5.75
C SER A 47 4.68 -7.78 -7.04
N LYS A 48 3.97 -8.24 -8.07
CA LYS A 48 3.76 -7.46 -9.29
C LYS A 48 2.62 -6.49 -9.05
N ALA A 49 2.80 -5.54 -8.14
CA ALA A 49 1.79 -4.53 -7.86
C ALA A 49 1.50 -3.70 -9.12
N ARG A 50 0.27 -3.74 -9.63
CA ARG A 50 -0.16 -2.88 -10.73
C ARG A 50 -0.78 -1.64 -10.12
N PHE A 51 -0.01 -0.56 -10.04
CA PHE A 51 -0.53 0.75 -9.65
C PHE A 51 -1.39 1.31 -10.79
N ARG A 52 -2.71 1.05 -10.74
CA ARG A 52 -3.65 1.73 -11.64
C ARG A 52 -4.05 3.03 -10.95
N LEU A 53 -3.37 4.12 -11.32
CA LEU A 53 -3.84 5.48 -11.05
C LEU A 53 -5.20 5.66 -11.75
N LEU A 54 -6.28 5.36 -11.03
CA LEU A 54 -7.60 5.88 -11.36
C LEU A 54 -7.60 7.36 -10.96
N LYS A 55 -6.88 8.20 -11.71
CA LYS A 55 -7.24 9.62 -11.73
C LYS A 55 -8.56 9.66 -12.49
N SER A 56 -9.67 9.83 -11.76
CA SER A 56 -10.89 10.36 -12.39
C SER A 56 -10.50 11.60 -13.19
N PRO A 57 -10.92 11.73 -14.46
CA PRO A 57 -10.80 13.00 -15.16
C PRO A 57 -11.55 14.03 -14.30
N ALA A 58 -10.80 14.98 -13.74
CA ALA A 58 -11.37 16.17 -13.13
C ALA A 58 -12.10 16.91 -14.26
N ASN A 59 -13.42 16.97 -14.15
CA ASN A 59 -14.28 17.84 -14.95
C ASN A 59 -14.69 19.03 -14.09
#